data_AF-G5HGS2-F1
#
_entry.id   AF-G5HGS2-F1
#
_cell.length_a   1.000
_cell.length_b   1.000
_cell.length_c   1.000
_cell.angle_alpha   90.00
_cell.angle_beta   90.00
_cell.angle_gamma   90.00
#
_symmetry.space_group_name_H-M   'P 1'
#
loop_
_entity.id
_entity.type
_entity.pdbx_description
1 polymer ?
#
loop_
_entity_poly.entity_id
_entity_poly.type
_entity_poly.pdbx_seq_one_letter_code
_entity_poly.pdbx_strand_id
1 'polypeptide(L)'
;MGRLIDSDDVKKLLIARYEGEEYIIEDIRKIPTAKTENKWVPVERDLPPCGEIVHVTVRRGYVEVGYYDDVREEWWKVDDEGLLDVIAWHPAPDPYKEAEG
;
A
#
# COMPACT_ATOMS: atom_id res chain seq x y z
N MET A 1 -40.21 -13.76 -2.84
CA MET A 1 -39.76 -13.14 -1.58
C MET A 1 -38.26 -13.37 -1.49
N GLY A 2 -37.43 -12.34 -1.64
CA GLY A 2 -35.98 -12.46 -1.46
C GLY A 2 -35.65 -12.42 0.02
N ARG A 3 -34.99 -13.45 0.54
CA ARG A 3 -34.47 -13.44 1.92
C ARG A 3 -33.26 -12.51 1.95
N LEU A 4 -33.23 -11.56 2.88
CA LEU A 4 -32.03 -10.77 3.16
C LEU A 4 -30.96 -11.73 3.67
N ILE A 5 -29.82 -11.76 2.98
CA ILE A 5 -28.65 -12.53 3.39
C ILE A 5 -28.00 -11.75 4.53
N ASP A 6 -27.86 -12.38 5.71
CA ASP A 6 -27.16 -11.77 6.83
C ASP A 6 -25.67 -12.14 6.85
N SER A 7 -24.87 -11.50 7.70
CA SER A 7 -23.41 -11.68 7.74
C SER A 7 -22.99 -13.14 8.00
N ASP A 8 -23.81 -13.93 8.71
CA ASP A 8 -23.56 -15.34 8.97
C ASP A 8 -23.80 -16.19 7.71
N ASP A 9 -24.84 -15.86 6.94
CA ASP A 9 -25.09 -16.48 5.63
C ASP A 9 -23.95 -16.17 4.64
N VAL A 10 -23.43 -14.92 4.63
CA VAL A 10 -22.27 -14.54 3.81
C VAL A 10 -21.03 -15.34 4.21
N LYS A 11 -20.77 -15.49 5.52
CA LYS A 11 -19.61 -16.24 6.01
C LYS A 11 -19.68 -17.72 5.59
N LYS A 12 -20.86 -18.34 5.68
CA LYS A 12 -21.08 -19.72 5.23
C LYS A 12 -20.87 -19.89 3.73
N LEU A 13 -21.33 -18.93 2.91
CA LEU A 13 -21.12 -18.97 1.46
C LEU A 13 -19.64 -18.84 1.09
N LEU A 14 -18.87 -18.03 1.82
CA LEU A 14 -17.43 -17.91 1.62
C LEU A 14 -16.69 -19.19 2.02
N ILE A 15 -16.99 -19.77 3.19
CA ILE A 15 -16.43 -21.05 3.63
C ILE A 15 -16.85 -22.21 2.71
N ALA A 16 -18.02 -22.15 2.09
CA ALA A 16 -18.44 -23.19 1.13
C ALA A 16 -17.72 -23.07 -0.22
N ARG A 17 -17.29 -21.86 -0.60
CA ARG A 17 -16.59 -21.58 -1.86
C ARG A 17 -15.09 -21.85 -1.79
N TYR A 18 -14.50 -21.73 -0.61
CA TYR A 18 -13.06 -21.93 -0.37
C TYR A 18 -12.90 -23.10 0.62
N GLU A 19 -12.01 -24.06 0.37
CA GLU A 19 -11.84 -25.30 1.17
C GLU A 19 -11.27 -25.08 2.59
N GLY A 20 -11.60 -23.97 3.24
CA GLY A 20 -11.18 -23.60 4.59
C GLY A 20 -11.05 -22.09 4.74
N GLU A 21 -11.17 -21.58 5.98
CA GLU A 21 -10.97 -20.16 6.31
C GLU A 21 -9.56 -19.67 5.92
N GLU A 22 -8.57 -20.58 5.88
CA GLU A 22 -7.18 -20.28 5.53
C GLU A 22 -7.02 -19.83 4.06
N TYR A 23 -7.80 -20.38 3.13
CA TYR A 23 -7.75 -20.01 1.71
C TYR A 23 -8.44 -18.68 1.41
N ILE A 24 -9.39 -18.26 2.24
CA ILE A 24 -10.06 -16.95 2.11
C ILE A 24 -9.04 -15.83 2.33
N ILE A 25 -8.12 -16.01 3.28
CA ILE A 25 -7.11 -14.99 3.63
C ILE A 25 -6.08 -14.82 2.52
N GLU A 26 -5.63 -15.92 1.90
CA GLU A 26 -4.70 -15.87 0.77
C GLU A 26 -5.30 -15.17 -0.46
N ASP A 27 -6.58 -15.40 -0.74
CA ASP A 27 -7.26 -14.77 -1.86
C ASP A 27 -7.52 -13.28 -1.60
N ILE A 28 -7.88 -12.89 -0.36
CA ILE A 28 -7.99 -11.48 0.05
C ILE A 28 -6.67 -10.73 -0.17
N ARG A 29 -5.52 -11.36 0.10
CA ARG A 29 -4.20 -10.76 -0.18
C ARG A 29 -3.94 -10.55 -1.67
N LYS A 30 -4.59 -11.32 -2.55
CA LYS A 30 -4.47 -11.22 -4.01
C LYS A 30 -5.49 -10.28 -4.62
N ILE A 31 -6.50 -9.84 -3.88
CA ILE A 31 -7.39 -8.76 -4.31
C ILE A 31 -6.51 -7.50 -4.37
N PRO A 32 -6.29 -6.88 -5.55
CA PRO A 32 -5.64 -5.59 -5.61
C PRO A 32 -6.52 -4.62 -4.82
N THR A 33 -6.09 -4.25 -3.62
CA THR A 33 -6.83 -3.31 -2.80
C THR A 33 -6.87 -2.01 -3.58
N ALA A 34 -8.07 -1.58 -3.98
CA ALA A 34 -8.29 -0.28 -4.60
C ALA A 34 -7.50 0.76 -3.81
N LYS A 35 -6.59 1.46 -4.52
CA LYS A 35 -5.69 2.52 -4.06
C LYS A 35 -5.91 2.86 -2.58
N THR A 36 -5.01 2.41 -1.70
CA THR A 36 -4.92 2.90 -0.33
C THR A 36 -4.61 4.39 -0.38
N GLU A 37 -5.65 5.21 -0.56
CA GLU A 37 -5.59 6.66 -0.46
C GLU A 37 -5.05 6.99 0.94
N ASN A 38 -3.81 7.48 0.97
CA ASN A 38 -3.18 8.15 2.10
C ASN A 38 -2.90 7.34 3.38
N LYS A 39 -2.77 6.00 3.30
CA LYS A 39 -2.25 5.23 4.47
C LYS A 39 -0.76 4.97 4.34
N TRP A 40 0.00 5.41 5.34
CA TRP A 40 1.40 5.06 5.52
C TRP A 40 1.58 3.54 5.60
N VAL A 41 2.54 3.05 4.83
CA VAL A 41 2.94 1.65 4.74
C VAL A 41 4.30 1.50 5.42
N PRO A 42 4.41 0.76 6.54
CA PRO A 42 5.70 0.49 7.17
C PRO A 42 6.61 -0.28 6.20
N VAL A 43 7.89 0.07 6.13
CA VAL A 43 8.86 -0.59 5.22
C VAL A 43 9.04 -2.08 5.53
N GLU A 44 8.79 -2.50 6.76
CA GLU A 44 8.81 -3.91 7.18
C GLU A 44 7.64 -4.72 6.63
N ARG A 45 6.55 -4.05 6.22
CA ARG A 45 5.35 -4.71 5.69
C ARG A 45 5.43 -4.88 4.19
N ASP A 46 5.82 -3.82 3.49
CA ASP A 46 5.81 -3.75 2.03
C ASP A 46 6.72 -2.61 1.57
N LEU A 47 7.31 -2.74 0.39
CA LEU A 47 8.19 -1.76 -0.23
C LEU A 47 7.54 -1.24 -1.53
N PRO A 48 7.76 0.02 -1.89
CA PRO A 48 7.24 0.53 -3.15
C PRO A 48 7.94 -0.16 -4.33
N PRO A 49 7.37 -0.08 -5.55
CA PRO A 49 8.08 -0.45 -6.76
C PRO A 49 9.43 0.27 -6.85
N CYS A 50 10.45 -0.42 -7.35
CA CYS A 50 11.78 0.16 -7.49
C CYS A 50 11.75 1.45 -8.33
N GLY A 51 12.39 2.50 -7.80
CA GLY A 51 12.46 3.80 -8.46
C GLY A 51 11.15 4.61 -8.43
N GLU A 52 10.09 4.12 -7.79
CA GLU A 52 8.86 4.88 -7.64
C GLU A 52 9.07 6.03 -6.65
N ILE A 53 8.69 7.24 -7.07
CA ILE A 53 8.77 8.44 -6.23
C ILE A 53 7.60 8.43 -5.24
N VAL A 54 7.95 8.37 -3.97
CA VAL A 54 6.99 8.26 -2.86
C VAL A 54 7.31 9.27 -1.76
N HIS A 55 6.32 9.57 -0.93
CA HIS A 55 6.57 10.25 0.33
C HIS A 55 7.05 9.24 1.36
N VAL A 56 8.06 9.60 2.14
CA VAL A 56 8.69 8.74 3.13
C VAL A 56 8.73 9.42 4.50
N THR A 57 8.42 8.68 5.56
CA THR A 57 8.67 9.11 6.93
C THR A 57 10.05 8.61 7.31
N VAL A 58 10.96 9.52 7.63
CA VAL A 58 12.27 9.16 8.16
C VAL A 58 12.22 8.94 9.67
N ARG A 59 13.09 8.10 10.21
CA ARG A 59 13.18 7.82 11.65
C ARG A 59 13.36 9.08 12.50
N ARG A 60 13.94 10.15 11.93
CA ARG A 60 14.09 11.47 12.57
C ARG A 60 12.76 12.21 12.80
N GLY A 61 11.64 11.70 12.29
CA GLY A 61 10.30 12.21 12.57
C GLY A 61 9.77 13.27 11.61
N TYR A 62 10.36 13.39 10.41
CA TYR A 62 9.84 14.26 9.34
C TYR A 62 9.51 13.45 8.08
N VAL A 63 8.76 14.08 7.18
CA VAL A 63 8.41 13.52 5.87
C VAL A 63 9.36 14.09 4.81
N GLU A 64 9.80 13.24 3.90
CA GLU A 64 10.57 13.62 2.72
C GLU A 64 10.06 12.92 1.46
N VAL A 65 10.68 13.21 0.32
CA VAL A 65 10.37 12.61 -0.98
C VAL A 65 11.57 11.77 -1.41
N GLY A 66 11.34 10.46 -1.56
CA GLY A 66 12.40 9.51 -1.87
C GLY A 66 11.91 8.39 -2.77
N TYR A 67 12.85 7.51 -3.13
CA TYR A 67 12.56 6.26 -3.82
C TYR A 67 13.39 5.14 -3.20
N TYR A 68 12.93 3.91 -3.37
CA TYR A 68 13.66 2.71 -2.98
C TYR A 68 14.39 2.13 -4.20
N ASP A 69 15.68 1.85 -4.06
CA ASP A 69 16.50 1.15 -5.04
C ASP A 69 16.62 -0.32 -4.62
N ASP A 70 15.99 -1.24 -5.36
CA ASP A 70 15.97 -2.67 -5.01
C ASP A 70 17.33 -3.34 -5.24
N VAL A 71 18.15 -2.80 -6.15
CA VAL A 71 19.46 -3.37 -6.50
C VAL A 71 20.46 -3.14 -5.39
N ARG A 72 20.39 -1.96 -4.75
CA ARG A 72 21.22 -1.56 -3.63
C ARG A 72 20.58 -1.81 -2.26
N GLU A 73 19.28 -2.10 -2.24
CA GLU A 73 18.46 -2.21 -1.04
C GLU A 73 18.48 -0.92 -0.17
N GLU A 74 18.56 0.24 -0.83
CA GLU A 74 18.77 1.55 -0.20
C GLU A 74 17.64 2.54 -0.53
N TRP A 75 17.35 3.43 0.42
CA TRP A 75 16.43 4.55 0.20
C TRP A 75 17.20 5.82 -0.14
N TRP A 76 16.81 6.45 -1.25
CA TRP A 76 17.47 7.62 -1.80
C TRP A 76 16.52 8.82 -1.82
N LYS A 77 17.06 10.01 -1.59
CA LYS A 77 16.36 11.26 -1.84
C LYS A 77 16.16 11.48 -3.34
N VAL A 78 15.06 12.13 -3.71
CA VAL A 78 14.82 12.49 -5.12
C VAL A 78 15.66 13.69 -5.56
N ASP A 79 15.86 14.68 -4.70
CA ASP A 79 16.46 15.98 -5.06
C ASP A 79 17.98 16.05 -4.85
N ASP A 80 18.58 15.06 -4.17
CA ASP A 80 19.99 15.04 -3.80
C ASP A 80 20.51 13.59 -3.70
N GLU A 81 21.83 13.37 -3.72
CA GLU A 81 22.45 12.04 -3.55
C GLU A 81 22.50 11.57 -2.08
N GLY A 82 21.46 11.91 -1.31
CA GLY A 82 21.35 11.57 0.10
C GLY A 82 20.67 10.23 0.35
N LEU A 83 21.19 9.45 1.31
CA LEU A 83 20.50 8.27 1.84
C LEU A 83 19.47 8.65 2.91
N LEU A 84 18.37 7.89 2.96
CA LEU A 84 17.28 8.07 3.90
C LEU A 84 17.11 6.87 4.84
N ASP A 85 16.98 7.13 6.14
CA ASP A 85 16.58 6.12 7.13
C ASP A 85 15.06 6.10 7.23
N VAL A 86 14.41 5.38 6.30
CA VAL A 86 12.95 5.35 6.12
C VAL A 86 12.30 4.29 7.00
N ILE A 87 11.19 4.66 7.66
CA ILE A 87 10.39 3.73 8.48
C ILE A 87 9.01 3.44 7.89
N ALA A 88 8.48 4.33 7.04
CA ALA A 88 7.22 4.14 6.34
C ALA A 88 7.18 4.98 5.06
N TRP A 89 6.38 4.55 4.08
CA TRP A 89 6.17 5.25 2.82
C TRP A 89 4.69 5.35 2.45
N HIS A 90 4.34 6.26 1.54
CA HIS A 90 3.05 6.26 0.88
C HIS A 90 3.16 6.88 -0.53
N PRO A 91 2.23 6.55 -1.45
CA PRO A 91 2.23 7.12 -2.80
C PRO A 91 2.18 8.65 -2.77
N ALA A 92 3.01 9.30 -3.59
CA ALA A 92 2.95 10.75 -3.73
C ALA A 92 1.59 11.18 -4.32
N PRO A 93 1.03 12.33 -3.91
CA PRO A 93 -0.20 12.84 -4.50
C PRO A 93 0.02 13.21 -5.97
N ASP A 94 -1.06 13.21 -6.76
CA ASP A 94 -1.01 13.75 -8.12
C ASP A 94 -0.45 15.18 -8.12
N PRO A 95 0.43 15.52 -9.07
CA PRO A 95 0.94 16.89 -9.19
C PRO A 95 -0.22 17.86 -9.45
N TYR A 96 -0.05 19.10 -9.01
CA TYR A 96 -1.01 20.16 -9.29
C TYR A 96 -1.26 20.29 -10.80
N LYS A 97 -2.54 20.32 -11.17
CA LYS A 97 -3.00 20.61 -12.53
C LYS A 97 -3.90 21.82 -12.46
N GLU A 98 -3.63 22.84 -13.27
CA GLU A 98 -4.55 23.96 -13.43
C GLU A 98 -5.88 23.41 -13.98
N ALA A 99 -7.00 23.90 -13.45
CA ALA A 99 -8.30 23.56 -14.00
C ALA A 99 -8.39 24.25 -15.38
N GLU A 100 -8.50 23.46 -16.45
CA GLU A 100 -8.81 24.02 -17.77
C GLU A 100 -10.16 24.74 -17.66
N GLY A 101 -10.13 26.07 -17.80
CA GLY A 101 -11.30 26.96 -17.69
C GLY A 101 -12.08 27.10 -18.98
#